data_AF-A0A9D9TRX9-F1
#
_entry.id   AF-A0A9D9TRX9-F1
#
_cell.length_a   1.000
_cell.length_b   1.000
_cell.length_c   1.000
_cell.angle_alpha   90.00
_cell.angle_beta   90.00
_cell.angle_gamma   90.00
#
_symmetry.space_group_name_H-M   'P 1'
#
loop_
_entity.id
_entity.type
_entity.pdbx_description
1 polymer ?
#
loop_
_entity_poly.entity_id
_entity_poly.type
_entity_poly.pdbx_seq_one_letter_code
_entity_poly.pdbx_strand_id
1 'polypeptide(L)'
;MQSLLISPLALSGIGMAQAQVSTPATPARISTVYTGDVINGKKVVSSLNTDELEPGKKHLLYFQGVQMSTGQHWYVSVVVAKGARPGKRITLTSGVHGDEMSSVHTVQTVMGQLKPAEMSGTVMAVLDIARPAMESMQRRWPSSGRGFELTDMNREWPGNENGFSAVSRQAGLVFNRLLKPNTDLAIDFHTGTTGLDVPAFHIGDMRIPDVKTMMLLYPVPAIWDNPAYPGVLHNAYIDAGIPSFTPEVGVARRLDLDMTPIFVEGTMNVFKHYGVMPGAIGRTAVDANVYIGKSAVPVLTTHGGFIEVLVKLNAKVTPGQKVAIQRNAFGEVVAEYTSPVNGLVGGLRSDATSEPGNVLLFILADAAPLSGSAPYLE
;
A
#
# COMPACT_ATOMS: atom_id res chain seq x y z
N MET A 1 11.39 68.18 17.20
CA MET A 1 10.98 66.94 17.87
C MET A 1 9.47 66.89 17.87
N GLN A 2 8.87 66.26 16.85
CA GLN A 2 7.43 66.05 16.75
C GLN A 2 7.13 64.65 17.30
N SER A 3 6.39 64.61 18.41
CA SER A 3 5.88 63.42 19.06
C SER A 3 4.60 62.99 18.35
N LEU A 4 4.58 61.78 17.79
CA LEU A 4 3.36 61.14 17.28
C LEU A 4 2.84 60.14 18.32
N LEU A 5 1.62 60.41 18.78
CA LEU A 5 0.83 59.61 19.70
C LEU A 5 0.34 58.32 19.03
N ILE A 6 0.52 57.20 19.72
CA ILE A 6 -0.05 55.89 19.39
C ILE A 6 -1.48 55.84 19.96
N SER A 7 -2.47 55.48 19.13
CA SER A 7 -3.82 55.11 19.58
C SER A 7 -3.99 53.60 19.48
N PRO A 8 -4.54 52.91 20.51
CA PRO A 8 -4.84 51.49 20.42
C PRO A 8 -6.25 51.29 19.84
N LEU A 9 -6.38 50.46 18.80
CA LEU A 9 -7.68 49.93 18.37
C LEU A 9 -8.07 48.76 19.28
N ALA A 10 -9.22 48.87 19.93
CA ALA A 10 -9.87 47.79 20.66
C ALA A 10 -10.53 46.82 19.67
N LEU A 11 -10.21 45.53 19.79
CA LEU A 11 -10.99 44.45 19.17
C LEU A 11 -12.25 44.19 20.02
N SER A 12 -13.42 44.34 19.42
CA SER A 12 -14.70 43.89 19.97
C SER A 12 -15.34 42.83 19.07
N GLY A 13 -15.86 41.77 19.70
CA GLY A 13 -16.87 40.89 19.11
C GLY A 13 -16.42 39.46 18.77
N ILE A 14 -16.44 38.57 19.76
CA ILE A 14 -16.49 37.11 19.53
C ILE A 14 -17.97 36.74 19.37
N GLY A 15 -18.39 36.42 18.14
CA GLY A 15 -19.66 35.78 17.87
C GLY A 15 -19.49 34.25 17.93
N MET A 16 -20.20 33.59 18.84
CA MET A 16 -20.27 32.13 18.86
C MET A 16 -21.16 31.63 17.70
N ALA A 17 -20.54 31.03 16.69
CA ALA A 17 -21.25 30.34 15.62
C ALA A 17 -21.62 28.91 16.07
N GLN A 18 -22.91 28.59 15.99
CA GLN A 18 -23.41 27.23 16.18
C GLN A 18 -22.95 26.33 15.01
N ALA A 19 -22.39 25.17 15.33
CA ALA A 19 -22.00 24.16 14.35
C ALA A 19 -23.26 23.56 13.70
N GLN A 20 -23.50 23.95 12.45
CA GLN A 20 -24.47 23.29 11.59
C GLN A 20 -23.84 21.99 11.09
N VAL A 21 -24.40 20.85 11.49
CA VAL A 21 -23.99 19.54 10.99
C VAL A 21 -24.29 19.50 9.50
N SER A 22 -23.27 19.68 8.67
CA SER A 22 -23.37 19.52 7.23
C SER A 22 -23.39 18.02 6.91
N THR A 23 -24.42 17.58 6.20
CA THR A 23 -24.39 16.32 5.46
C THR A 23 -23.18 16.34 4.52
N PRO A 24 -22.36 15.27 4.45
CA PRO A 24 -21.20 15.29 3.57
C PRO A 24 -21.70 15.38 2.13
N ALA A 25 -21.41 16.51 1.48
CA ALA A 25 -21.64 16.68 0.06
C ALA A 25 -20.84 15.61 -0.68
N THR A 26 -21.49 14.86 -1.58
CA THR A 26 -20.76 13.98 -2.50
C THR A 26 -19.74 14.85 -3.25
N PRO A 27 -18.43 14.56 -3.17
CA PRO A 27 -17.43 15.37 -3.86
C PRO A 27 -17.79 15.43 -5.35
N ALA A 28 -17.65 16.61 -5.96
CA ALA A 28 -17.93 16.81 -7.37
C ALA A 28 -17.15 15.79 -8.19
N ARG A 29 -17.86 14.94 -8.95
CA ARG A 29 -17.23 13.93 -9.80
C ARG A 29 -16.48 14.62 -10.93
N ILE A 30 -15.22 14.22 -11.14
CA ILE A 30 -14.45 14.60 -12.32
C ILE A 30 -15.06 13.96 -13.56
N SER A 31 -14.82 14.53 -14.75
CA SER A 31 -15.16 13.90 -16.02
C SER A 31 -14.00 13.08 -16.58
N THR A 32 -14.29 12.12 -17.46
CA THR A 32 -13.23 11.44 -18.23
C THR A 32 -12.67 12.39 -19.27
N VAL A 33 -11.34 12.54 -19.30
CA VAL A 33 -10.63 13.33 -20.30
C VAL A 33 -9.70 12.41 -21.07
N TYR A 34 -10.05 12.14 -22.32
CA TYR A 34 -9.17 11.43 -23.26
C TYR A 34 -8.14 12.39 -23.85
N THR A 35 -6.88 11.98 -23.90
CA THR A 35 -5.79 12.83 -24.43
C THR A 35 -5.77 12.83 -25.96
N GLY A 36 -6.44 11.86 -26.59
CA GLY A 36 -6.35 11.58 -28.02
C GLY A 36 -5.34 10.50 -28.37
N ASP A 37 -4.40 10.18 -27.46
CA ASP A 37 -3.38 9.17 -27.70
C ASP A 37 -3.92 7.74 -27.60
N VAL A 38 -3.27 6.85 -28.35
CA VAL A 38 -3.51 5.40 -28.32
C VAL A 38 -2.17 4.67 -28.22
N ILE A 39 -1.98 3.90 -27.15
CA ILE A 39 -0.75 3.13 -26.91
C ILE A 39 -1.12 1.65 -26.90
N ASN A 40 -0.50 0.85 -27.76
CA ASN A 40 -0.77 -0.59 -27.87
C ASN A 40 -2.28 -0.91 -27.98
N GLY A 41 -2.99 -0.11 -28.78
CA GLY A 41 -4.44 -0.21 -29.01
C GLY A 41 -5.33 0.27 -27.85
N LYS A 42 -4.76 0.86 -26.79
CA LYS A 42 -5.50 1.33 -25.59
C LYS A 42 -5.52 2.84 -25.57
N LYS A 43 -6.70 3.42 -25.31
CA LYS A 43 -6.87 4.87 -25.19
C LYS A 43 -6.18 5.39 -23.93
N VAL A 44 -5.67 6.61 -24.02
CA VAL A 44 -5.05 7.31 -22.91
C VAL A 44 -6.02 8.33 -22.30
N VAL A 45 -6.08 8.38 -20.97
CA VAL A 45 -6.88 9.34 -20.20
C VAL A 45 -5.99 10.13 -19.23
N SER A 46 -6.24 11.42 -19.05
CA SER A 46 -5.57 12.26 -18.03
C SER A 46 -6.44 12.52 -16.79
N SER A 47 -7.68 12.06 -16.84
CA SER A 47 -8.72 12.11 -15.80
C SER A 47 -9.72 10.99 -16.13
N LEU A 48 -10.12 10.18 -15.16
CA LEU A 48 -11.04 9.07 -15.40
C LEU A 48 -12.28 9.18 -14.51
N ASN A 49 -13.46 9.03 -15.11
CA ASN A 49 -14.71 8.78 -14.41
C ASN A 49 -15.24 7.41 -14.83
N THR A 50 -15.13 6.42 -13.95
CA THR A 50 -15.57 5.05 -14.24
C THR A 50 -17.08 4.96 -14.50
N ASP A 51 -17.89 5.93 -14.06
CA ASP A 51 -19.33 5.98 -14.32
C ASP A 51 -19.67 6.28 -15.79
N GLU A 52 -18.74 6.86 -16.56
CA GLU A 52 -18.91 7.16 -17.98
C GLU A 52 -18.52 5.99 -18.89
N LEU A 53 -17.87 4.96 -18.35
CA LEU A 53 -17.51 3.76 -19.11
C LEU A 53 -18.74 2.90 -19.40
N GLU A 54 -18.69 2.11 -20.47
CA GLU A 54 -19.78 1.21 -20.83
C GLU A 54 -19.97 0.10 -19.76
N PRO A 55 -21.18 -0.12 -19.23
CA PRO A 55 -21.43 -1.17 -18.24
C PRO A 55 -21.34 -2.57 -18.84
N GLY A 56 -21.11 -3.57 -17.98
CA GLY A 56 -21.03 -4.98 -18.38
C GLY A 56 -19.76 -5.34 -19.17
N LYS A 57 -18.71 -4.52 -19.14
CA LYS A 57 -17.47 -4.74 -19.90
C LYS A 57 -16.20 -4.50 -19.08
N LYS A 58 -15.09 -5.07 -19.57
CA LYS A 58 -13.74 -4.70 -19.14
C LYS A 58 -13.19 -3.62 -20.07
N HIS A 59 -12.59 -2.59 -19.49
CA HIS A 59 -11.95 -1.49 -20.18
C HIS A 59 -10.46 -1.50 -19.84
N LEU A 60 -9.61 -1.42 -20.85
CA LEU A 60 -8.16 -1.35 -20.69
C LEU A 60 -7.71 0.02 -21.20
N LEU A 61 -7.14 0.81 -20.29
CA LEU A 61 -6.76 2.20 -20.53
C LEU A 61 -5.33 2.42 -20.04
N TYR A 62 -4.71 3.47 -20.56
CA TYR A 62 -3.54 4.07 -19.93
C TYR A 62 -3.96 5.38 -19.26
N PHE A 63 -3.51 5.60 -18.04
CA PHE A 63 -3.59 6.89 -17.39
C PHE A 63 -2.30 7.68 -17.66
N GLN A 64 -2.43 8.93 -18.10
CA GLN A 64 -1.33 9.84 -18.36
C GLN A 64 -0.81 10.41 -17.03
N GLY A 65 0.34 9.90 -16.59
CA GLY A 65 1.05 10.38 -15.40
C GLY A 65 1.94 11.59 -15.66
N VAL A 66 2.96 11.73 -14.82
CA VAL A 66 3.92 12.84 -14.84
C VAL A 66 4.76 12.84 -16.12
N GLN A 67 5.19 14.04 -16.53
CA GLN A 67 6.17 14.20 -17.62
C GLN A 67 7.59 13.83 -17.18
N MET A 68 8.31 13.22 -18.10
CA MET A 68 9.75 12.96 -18.07
C MET A 68 10.54 14.19 -18.50
N SER A 69 11.86 14.17 -18.29
CA SER A 69 12.78 15.29 -18.59
C SER A 69 12.75 15.77 -20.05
N THR A 70 12.34 14.92 -21.00
CA THR A 70 12.25 15.25 -22.43
C THR A 70 10.83 15.55 -22.90
N GLY A 71 9.87 15.68 -21.97
CA GLY A 71 8.48 16.08 -22.26
C GLY A 71 7.49 14.93 -22.53
N GLN A 72 7.97 13.69 -22.68
CA GLN A 72 7.10 12.50 -22.79
C GLN A 72 6.49 12.14 -21.42
N HIS A 73 5.39 11.38 -21.38
CA HIS A 73 4.74 10.99 -20.12
C HIS A 73 5.10 9.57 -19.67
N TRP A 74 5.12 9.36 -18.35
CA TRP A 74 4.94 8.02 -17.79
C TRP A 74 3.46 7.66 -17.82
N TYR A 75 3.15 6.47 -18.33
CA TYR A 75 1.78 5.95 -18.41
C TYR A 75 1.58 4.81 -17.43
N VAL A 76 0.42 4.83 -16.76
CA VAL A 76 0.01 3.81 -15.79
C VAL A 76 -1.10 2.94 -16.40
N SER A 77 -0.94 1.64 -16.33
CA SER A 77 -1.87 0.61 -16.77
C SER A 77 -3.09 0.55 -15.86
N VAL A 78 -4.27 0.80 -16.44
CA VAL A 78 -5.56 0.79 -15.73
C VAL A 78 -6.49 -0.25 -16.37
N VAL A 79 -7.03 -1.14 -15.54
CA VAL A 79 -8.06 -2.11 -15.94
C VAL A 79 -9.33 -1.83 -15.14
N VAL A 80 -10.45 -1.58 -15.82
CA VAL A 80 -11.75 -1.37 -15.17
C VAL A 80 -12.70 -2.48 -15.56
N ALA A 81 -13.14 -3.28 -14.59
CA ALA A 81 -14.27 -4.19 -14.74
C ALA A 81 -15.53 -3.48 -14.24
N LYS A 82 -16.32 -2.92 -15.17
CA LYS A 82 -17.56 -2.22 -14.83
C LYS A 82 -18.75 -3.16 -14.92
N GLY A 83 -19.40 -3.40 -13.79
CA GLY A 83 -20.56 -4.26 -13.69
C GLY A 83 -21.73 -3.81 -14.56
N ALA A 84 -22.60 -4.75 -14.92
CA ALA A 84 -23.84 -4.46 -15.64
C ALA A 84 -24.87 -3.71 -14.78
N ARG A 85 -24.71 -3.74 -13.45
CA ARG A 85 -25.63 -3.13 -12.48
C ARG A 85 -24.89 -2.12 -11.60
N PRO A 86 -25.58 -1.12 -11.03
CA PRO A 86 -24.99 -0.22 -10.03
C PRO A 86 -24.53 -0.97 -8.78
N GLY A 87 -23.54 -0.43 -8.06
CA GLY A 87 -22.98 -1.03 -6.85
C GLY A 87 -21.71 -0.31 -6.37
N LYS A 88 -20.99 -0.93 -5.43
CA LYS A 88 -19.75 -0.38 -4.86
C LYS A 88 -18.63 -0.28 -5.90
N ARG A 89 -17.77 0.72 -5.74
CA ARG A 89 -16.55 0.89 -6.53
C ARG A 89 -15.35 0.50 -5.69
N ILE A 90 -14.66 -0.57 -6.05
CA ILE A 90 -13.52 -1.10 -5.30
C ILE A 90 -12.27 -0.96 -6.14
N THR A 91 -11.23 -0.35 -5.57
CA THR A 91 -9.96 -0.14 -6.26
C THR A 91 -8.89 -1.06 -5.70
N LEU A 92 -8.18 -1.74 -6.61
CA LEU A 92 -7.01 -2.56 -6.32
C LEU A 92 -5.78 -1.84 -6.85
N THR A 93 -4.81 -1.56 -6.00
CA THR A 93 -3.52 -0.98 -6.41
C THR A 93 -2.39 -1.98 -6.24
N SER A 94 -1.44 -1.94 -7.17
CA SER A 94 -0.16 -2.65 -7.09
C SER A 94 0.93 -1.83 -7.79
N GLY A 95 2.18 -2.26 -7.65
CA GLY A 95 3.30 -1.59 -8.33
C GLY A 95 3.56 -0.17 -7.82
N VAL A 96 3.22 0.10 -6.55
CA VAL A 96 3.68 1.31 -5.84
C VAL A 96 5.20 1.24 -5.63
N HIS A 97 5.72 0.03 -5.44
CA HIS A 97 7.15 -0.28 -5.51
C HIS A 97 7.45 -1.16 -6.73
N GLY A 98 8.65 -1.02 -7.27
CA GLY A 98 9.03 -1.63 -8.54
C GLY A 98 9.56 -3.06 -8.46
N ASP A 99 9.81 -3.57 -7.26
CA ASP A 99 10.34 -4.91 -7.01
C ASP A 99 9.28 -5.91 -6.54
N GLU A 100 8.01 -5.52 -6.45
CA GLU A 100 6.94 -6.31 -5.82
C GLU A 100 6.03 -7.01 -6.85
N MET A 101 6.50 -8.07 -7.50
CA MET A 101 5.79 -8.62 -8.67
C MET A 101 4.61 -9.53 -8.32
N SER A 102 4.62 -10.14 -7.12
CA SER A 102 3.52 -11.01 -6.66
C SER A 102 2.22 -10.23 -6.43
N SER A 103 2.31 -8.97 -6.01
CA SER A 103 1.14 -8.09 -5.88
C SER A 103 0.48 -7.82 -7.23
N VAL A 104 1.29 -7.49 -8.25
CA VAL A 104 0.82 -7.26 -9.63
C VAL A 104 0.14 -8.51 -10.19
N HIS A 105 0.78 -9.68 -10.05
CA HIS A 105 0.20 -10.94 -10.53
C HIS A 105 -1.10 -11.32 -9.80
N THR A 106 -1.17 -11.06 -8.49
CA THR A 106 -2.38 -11.29 -7.69
C THR A 106 -3.54 -10.44 -8.21
N VAL A 107 -3.31 -9.14 -8.39
CA VAL A 107 -4.35 -8.22 -8.91
C VAL A 107 -4.75 -8.61 -10.34
N GLN A 108 -3.81 -8.98 -11.21
CA GLN A 108 -4.12 -9.48 -12.55
C GLN A 108 -4.98 -10.75 -12.50
N THR A 109 -4.67 -11.68 -11.60
CA THR A 109 -5.41 -12.94 -11.42
C THR A 109 -6.84 -12.66 -10.95
N VAL A 110 -7.02 -11.79 -9.96
CA VAL A 110 -8.34 -11.32 -9.51
C VAL A 110 -9.12 -10.71 -10.68
N MET A 111 -8.52 -9.75 -11.38
CA MET A 111 -9.17 -9.09 -12.53
C MET A 111 -9.50 -10.07 -13.65
N GLY A 112 -8.71 -11.13 -13.84
CA GLY A 112 -8.97 -12.21 -14.79
C GLY A 112 -10.27 -12.96 -14.51
N GLN A 113 -10.59 -13.21 -13.24
CA GLN A 113 -11.78 -13.96 -12.81
C GLN A 113 -13.08 -13.15 -12.90
N LEU A 114 -12.99 -11.83 -12.96
CA LEU A 114 -14.17 -10.96 -13.00
C LEU A 114 -14.93 -11.09 -14.33
N LYS A 115 -16.26 -11.23 -14.21
CA LYS A 115 -17.20 -11.24 -15.34
C LYS A 115 -18.15 -10.05 -15.21
N PRO A 116 -17.85 -8.92 -15.88
CA PRO A 116 -18.63 -7.68 -15.74
C PRO A 116 -20.14 -7.82 -15.96
N ALA A 117 -20.60 -8.70 -16.86
CA ALA A 117 -22.02 -8.98 -17.07
C ALA A 117 -22.74 -9.51 -15.81
N GLU A 118 -22.01 -10.20 -14.94
CA GLU A 118 -22.50 -10.81 -13.69
C GLU A 118 -22.24 -9.90 -12.47
N MET A 119 -21.60 -8.75 -12.64
CA MET A 119 -21.19 -7.86 -11.54
C MET A 119 -22.18 -6.72 -11.26
N SER A 120 -22.14 -6.24 -10.03
CA SER A 120 -22.72 -4.96 -9.61
C SER A 120 -21.59 -4.01 -9.19
N GLY A 121 -21.66 -2.73 -9.54
CA GLY A 121 -20.61 -1.75 -9.22
C GLY A 121 -19.42 -1.82 -10.16
N THR A 122 -18.24 -1.46 -9.66
CA THR A 122 -17.02 -1.36 -10.47
C THR A 122 -15.83 -1.89 -9.69
N VAL A 123 -14.95 -2.65 -10.35
CA VAL A 123 -13.61 -2.94 -9.84
C VAL A 123 -12.59 -2.30 -10.76
N MET A 124 -11.73 -1.45 -10.20
CA MET A 124 -10.62 -0.81 -10.93
C MET A 124 -9.29 -1.33 -10.40
N ALA A 125 -8.42 -1.79 -11.30
CA ALA A 125 -7.05 -2.15 -10.98
C ALA A 125 -6.08 -1.13 -11.60
N VAL A 126 -5.11 -0.68 -10.81
CA VAL A 126 -4.01 0.20 -11.25
C VAL A 126 -2.70 -0.51 -10.90
N LEU A 127 -1.98 -0.97 -11.93
CA LEU A 127 -1.05 -2.10 -11.78
C LEU A 127 0.43 -1.72 -11.60
N ASP A 128 0.83 -0.58 -12.14
CA ASP A 128 2.21 -0.13 -12.31
C ASP A 128 2.37 1.37 -11.96
N ILE A 129 1.81 1.75 -10.80
CA ILE A 129 1.75 3.15 -10.33
C ILE A 129 3.12 3.84 -10.38
N ALA A 130 4.16 3.14 -9.94
CA ALA A 130 5.55 3.56 -9.94
C ALA A 130 6.34 2.89 -11.07
N ARG A 131 5.81 2.90 -12.31
CA ARG A 131 6.40 2.21 -13.46
C ARG A 131 7.93 2.35 -13.62
N PRO A 132 8.57 3.51 -13.42
CA PRO A 132 10.04 3.61 -13.54
C PRO A 132 10.81 2.79 -12.50
N ALA A 133 10.23 2.62 -11.31
CA ALA A 133 10.76 1.69 -10.32
C ALA A 133 10.67 0.25 -10.86
N MET A 134 9.55 -0.12 -11.48
CA MET A 134 9.36 -1.46 -12.07
C MET A 134 10.32 -1.76 -13.22
N GLU A 135 10.47 -0.84 -14.16
CA GLU A 135 11.37 -0.99 -15.32
C GLU A 135 12.85 -1.09 -14.87
N SER A 136 13.18 -0.60 -13.66
CA SER A 136 14.50 -0.75 -13.05
C SER A 136 14.59 -1.88 -12.02
N MET A 137 13.50 -2.60 -11.75
CA MET A 137 13.37 -3.64 -10.72
C MET A 137 13.85 -3.16 -9.33
N GLN A 138 13.50 -1.93 -8.96
CA GLN A 138 13.87 -1.28 -7.70
C GLN A 138 12.62 -0.98 -6.88
N ARG A 139 12.72 -1.02 -5.55
CA ARG A 139 11.66 -0.51 -4.66
C ARG A 139 11.34 0.96 -4.94
N ARG A 140 12.38 1.76 -5.13
CA ARG A 140 12.32 3.22 -5.26
C ARG A 140 12.31 3.68 -6.70
N TRP A 141 11.59 4.77 -6.97
CA TRP A 141 11.54 5.43 -8.26
C TRP A 141 12.87 6.12 -8.58
N PRO A 142 13.53 5.81 -9.73
CA PRO A 142 14.70 6.53 -10.20
C PRO A 142 14.33 7.87 -10.84
N SER A 143 14.41 8.95 -10.06
CA SER A 143 14.16 10.32 -10.51
C SER A 143 15.38 10.88 -11.26
N SER A 144 15.15 11.55 -12.39
CA SER A 144 16.20 12.15 -13.21
C SER A 144 16.28 13.68 -13.08
N GLY A 145 15.50 14.30 -12.20
CA GLY A 145 15.31 15.75 -12.15
C GLY A 145 16.51 16.55 -11.61
N ARG A 146 17.36 15.95 -10.78
CA ARG A 146 18.51 16.63 -10.10
C ARG A 146 19.82 15.84 -10.19
N GLY A 147 19.95 14.97 -11.18
CA GLY A 147 20.86 13.82 -11.11
C GLY A 147 20.13 12.64 -10.47
N PHE A 148 20.60 11.42 -10.74
CA PHE A 148 19.91 10.18 -10.38
C PHE A 148 19.63 10.10 -8.87
N GLU A 149 18.36 10.13 -8.48
CA GLU A 149 17.89 10.03 -7.09
C GLU A 149 16.88 8.88 -6.98
N LEU A 150 16.93 8.13 -5.89
CA LEU A 150 15.96 7.07 -5.59
C LEU A 150 14.95 7.57 -4.57
N THR A 151 13.72 7.80 -5.00
CA THR A 151 12.62 8.26 -4.13
C THR A 151 11.65 7.12 -3.86
N ASP A 152 11.35 6.88 -2.60
CA ASP A 152 10.29 5.96 -2.21
C ASP A 152 8.92 6.62 -2.43
N MET A 153 8.15 6.13 -3.39
CA MET A 153 6.84 6.69 -3.71
C MET A 153 5.84 6.48 -2.57
N ASN A 154 5.99 5.43 -1.77
CA ASN A 154 5.14 5.15 -0.61
C ASN A 154 5.50 6.02 0.61
N ARG A 155 6.10 7.18 0.38
CA ARG A 155 6.28 8.30 1.33
C ARG A 155 5.74 9.62 0.82
N GLU A 156 5.21 9.63 -0.41
CA GLU A 156 4.81 10.84 -1.12
C GLU A 156 3.30 11.04 -1.14
N TRP A 157 2.49 10.09 -0.67
CA TRP A 157 1.03 10.16 -0.79
C TRP A 157 0.40 11.20 0.15
N PRO A 158 -0.66 11.92 -0.26
CA PRO A 158 -1.38 11.84 -1.56
C PRO A 158 -0.67 12.55 -2.73
N GLY A 159 0.50 13.14 -2.49
CA GLY A 159 1.28 13.85 -3.48
C GLY A 159 0.77 15.26 -3.74
N ASN A 160 1.41 15.91 -4.72
CA ASN A 160 1.06 17.26 -5.15
C ASN A 160 1.28 17.35 -6.66
N GLU A 161 0.21 17.60 -7.43
CA GLU A 161 0.27 17.74 -8.89
C GLU A 161 1.23 18.85 -9.37
N ASN A 162 1.51 19.83 -8.51
CA ASN A 162 2.45 20.93 -8.73
C ASN A 162 3.71 20.80 -7.85
N GLY A 163 3.96 19.64 -7.25
CA GLY A 163 5.07 19.36 -6.35
C GLY A 163 6.44 19.59 -6.98
N PHE A 164 7.49 19.60 -6.15
CA PHE A 164 8.86 19.86 -6.62
C PHE A 164 9.51 18.66 -7.31
N SER A 165 9.06 17.43 -7.04
CA SER A 165 9.60 16.19 -7.61
C SER A 165 8.62 15.53 -8.57
N ALA A 166 9.15 14.76 -9.53
CA ALA A 166 8.31 13.99 -10.45
C ALA A 166 7.45 12.94 -9.71
N VAL A 167 7.98 12.36 -8.63
CA VAL A 167 7.28 11.34 -7.83
C VAL A 167 6.11 11.94 -7.05
N SER A 168 6.30 13.11 -6.43
CA SER A 168 5.21 13.85 -5.77
C SER A 168 4.11 14.26 -6.76
N ARG A 169 4.49 14.70 -7.96
CA ARG A 169 3.55 15.00 -9.06
C ARG A 169 2.80 13.78 -9.55
N GLN A 170 3.50 12.67 -9.75
CA GLN A 170 2.89 11.39 -10.13
C GLN A 170 1.86 10.95 -9.09
N ALA A 171 2.22 10.95 -7.80
CA ALA A 171 1.31 10.62 -6.71
C ALA A 171 0.07 11.53 -6.71
N GLY A 172 0.26 12.85 -6.85
CA GLY A 172 -0.84 13.81 -6.92
C GLY A 172 -1.78 13.57 -8.11
N LEU A 173 -1.24 13.36 -9.31
CA LEU A 173 -2.02 13.13 -10.52
C LEU A 173 -2.83 11.83 -10.41
N VAL A 174 -2.17 10.73 -10.03
CA VAL A 174 -2.79 9.42 -9.89
C VAL A 174 -3.85 9.46 -8.77
N PHE A 175 -3.53 10.01 -7.61
CA PHE A 175 -4.46 10.04 -6.49
C PHE A 175 -5.71 10.88 -6.80
N ASN A 176 -5.53 12.11 -7.28
CA ASN A 176 -6.64 13.06 -7.43
C ASN A 176 -7.49 12.81 -8.69
N ARG A 177 -6.90 12.33 -9.79
CA ARG A 177 -7.57 12.24 -11.09
C ARG A 177 -7.91 10.81 -11.53
N LEU A 178 -7.43 9.81 -10.79
CA LEU A 178 -7.68 8.40 -11.06
C LEU A 178 -8.23 7.67 -9.83
N LEU A 179 -7.49 7.62 -8.73
CA LEU A 179 -7.83 6.76 -7.59
C LEU A 179 -9.03 7.28 -6.78
N LYS A 180 -8.86 8.41 -6.07
CA LYS A 180 -9.84 8.99 -5.16
C LYS A 180 -11.25 9.13 -5.75
N PRO A 181 -11.45 9.73 -6.95
CA PRO A 181 -12.80 9.96 -7.46
C PRO A 181 -13.55 8.69 -7.86
N ASN A 182 -12.86 7.57 -8.05
CA ASN A 182 -13.43 6.30 -8.53
C ASN A 182 -13.56 5.22 -7.45
N THR A 183 -13.36 5.55 -6.17
CA THR A 183 -13.16 4.54 -5.13
C THR A 183 -14.10 4.77 -3.94
N ASP A 184 -14.78 3.71 -3.51
CA ASP A 184 -15.51 3.65 -2.24
C ASP A 184 -14.75 2.81 -1.21
N LEU A 185 -13.99 1.80 -1.65
CA LEU A 185 -13.11 0.94 -0.84
C LEU A 185 -11.83 0.65 -1.62
N ALA A 186 -10.68 0.61 -0.95
CA ALA A 186 -9.40 0.34 -1.60
C ALA A 186 -8.65 -0.84 -0.96
N ILE A 187 -7.84 -1.53 -1.78
CA ILE A 187 -6.93 -2.58 -1.34
C ILE A 187 -5.59 -2.34 -2.05
N ASP A 188 -4.55 -2.06 -1.28
CA ASP A 188 -3.24 -1.70 -1.80
C ASP A 188 -2.24 -2.83 -1.61
N PHE A 189 -1.99 -3.62 -2.66
CA PHE A 189 -1.18 -4.84 -2.59
C PHE A 189 0.31 -4.53 -2.68
N HIS A 190 1.06 -5.03 -1.70
CA HIS A 190 2.52 -4.95 -1.62
C HIS A 190 3.15 -6.35 -1.50
N THR A 191 4.47 -6.38 -1.40
CA THR A 191 5.26 -7.51 -0.89
C THR A 191 6.29 -6.95 0.10
N GLY A 192 7.05 -7.83 0.76
CA GLY A 192 8.25 -7.39 1.46
C GLY A 192 9.21 -6.63 0.53
N THR A 193 10.11 -5.83 1.11
CA THR A 193 11.18 -5.14 0.38
C THR A 193 12.27 -6.11 -0.08
N THR A 194 12.98 -5.80 -1.17
CA THR A 194 14.20 -6.53 -1.55
C THR A 194 15.13 -6.68 -0.34
N GLY A 195 15.58 -7.91 -0.09
CA GLY A 195 16.45 -8.25 1.05
C GLY A 195 15.70 -8.67 2.32
N LEU A 196 14.36 -8.65 2.33
CA LEU A 196 13.52 -9.06 3.45
C LEU A 196 12.36 -9.96 2.96
N ASP A 197 12.40 -11.24 3.30
CA ASP A 197 11.30 -12.16 3.07
C ASP A 197 10.21 -11.96 4.13
N VAL A 198 8.94 -11.95 3.73
CA VAL A 198 7.77 -11.85 4.63
C VAL A 198 6.76 -12.96 4.31
N PRO A 199 5.90 -13.41 5.25
CA PRO A 199 4.84 -14.37 4.97
C PRO A 199 3.64 -13.67 4.32
N ALA A 200 2.53 -14.39 4.15
CA ALA A 200 1.25 -13.77 3.86
C ALA A 200 0.74 -13.05 5.12
N PHE A 201 0.57 -11.74 5.07
CA PHE A 201 -0.06 -10.99 6.16
C PHE A 201 -0.74 -9.71 5.65
N HIS A 202 -1.45 -9.03 6.55
CA HIS A 202 -2.02 -7.71 6.27
C HIS A 202 -1.51 -6.66 7.25
N ILE A 203 -1.48 -5.41 6.80
CA ILE A 203 -1.28 -4.22 7.63
C ILE A 203 -2.50 -3.30 7.47
N GLY A 204 -3.04 -2.78 8.58
CA GLY A 204 -4.13 -1.80 8.51
C GLY A 204 -4.72 -1.45 9.87
N ASP A 205 -5.53 -0.38 9.89
CA ASP A 205 -6.20 0.10 11.11
C ASP A 205 -7.53 -0.62 11.35
N MET A 206 -7.52 -1.62 12.24
CA MET A 206 -8.73 -2.39 12.54
C MET A 206 -9.76 -1.62 13.39
N ARG A 207 -9.48 -0.37 13.79
CA ARG A 207 -10.48 0.51 14.41
C ARG A 207 -11.50 1.01 13.39
N ILE A 208 -11.15 1.02 12.10
CA ILE A 208 -12.07 1.36 11.01
C ILE A 208 -12.88 0.09 10.64
N PRO A 209 -14.22 0.09 10.80
CA PRO A 209 -15.03 -1.13 10.65
C PRO A 209 -14.89 -1.83 9.30
N ASP A 210 -14.88 -1.07 8.20
CA ASP A 210 -14.73 -1.64 6.85
C ASP A 210 -13.31 -2.20 6.63
N VAL A 211 -12.27 -1.55 7.15
CA VAL A 211 -10.88 -2.06 7.09
C VAL A 211 -10.78 -3.40 7.83
N LYS A 212 -11.26 -3.44 9.07
CA LYS A 212 -11.32 -4.68 9.86
C LYS A 212 -12.07 -5.78 9.12
N THR A 213 -13.22 -5.46 8.54
CA THR A 213 -14.05 -6.42 7.80
C THR A 213 -13.28 -6.98 6.61
N MET A 214 -12.70 -6.11 5.77
CA MET A 214 -11.91 -6.53 4.61
C MET A 214 -10.72 -7.42 5.01
N MET A 215 -9.96 -7.02 6.03
CA MET A 215 -8.79 -7.79 6.48
C MET A 215 -9.17 -9.20 6.98
N LEU A 216 -10.30 -9.33 7.67
CA LEU A 216 -10.75 -10.62 8.23
C LEU A 216 -11.34 -11.56 7.17
N LEU A 217 -11.66 -11.07 5.97
CA LEU A 217 -12.21 -11.89 4.88
C LEU A 217 -11.15 -12.72 4.13
N TYR A 218 -9.87 -12.59 4.47
CA TYR A 218 -8.78 -13.33 3.83
C TYR A 218 -8.28 -14.48 4.71
N PRO A 219 -7.95 -15.64 4.15
CA PRO A 219 -7.36 -16.75 4.89
C PRO A 219 -5.85 -16.55 5.14
N VAL A 220 -5.48 -15.40 5.73
CA VAL A 220 -4.10 -15.07 6.09
C VAL A 220 -3.77 -15.53 7.52
N PRO A 221 -2.54 -16.01 7.76
CA PRO A 221 -2.11 -16.46 9.09
C PRO A 221 -1.82 -15.31 10.07
N ALA A 222 -1.62 -14.09 9.57
CA ALA A 222 -1.27 -12.95 10.42
C ALA A 222 -1.87 -11.62 9.94
N ILE A 223 -2.18 -10.77 10.91
CA ILE A 223 -2.57 -9.37 10.73
C ILE A 223 -1.72 -8.52 11.67
N TRP A 224 -1.13 -7.45 11.13
CA TRP A 224 -0.56 -6.35 11.89
C TRP A 224 -1.60 -5.23 11.99
N ASP A 225 -2.27 -5.14 13.14
CA ASP A 225 -3.21 -4.06 13.49
C ASP A 225 -2.42 -2.78 13.81
N ASN A 226 -2.21 -1.96 12.79
CA ASN A 226 -1.41 -0.75 12.85
C ASN A 226 -1.92 0.24 11.81
N PRO A 227 -2.25 1.49 12.19
CA PRO A 227 -2.57 2.55 11.25
C PRO A 227 -1.38 2.99 10.37
N ALA A 228 -0.25 2.27 10.42
CA ALA A 228 1.00 2.57 9.74
C ALA A 228 1.46 4.02 10.01
N TYR A 229 2.26 4.59 9.10
CA TYR A 229 2.83 5.92 9.23
C TYR A 229 2.34 6.85 8.10
N PRO A 230 2.43 8.19 8.26
CA PRO A 230 2.02 9.13 7.22
C PRO A 230 2.77 8.95 5.90
N GLY A 231 2.12 9.25 4.78
CA GLY A 231 2.73 9.24 3.44
C GLY A 231 2.61 7.92 2.66
N VAL A 232 2.03 6.86 3.26
CA VAL A 232 1.69 5.61 2.56
C VAL A 232 0.33 5.71 1.85
N LEU A 233 0.13 4.93 0.78
CA LEU A 233 -1.07 5.04 -0.05
C LEU A 233 -2.36 4.66 0.68
N HIS A 234 -2.36 3.58 1.48
CA HIS A 234 -3.57 3.22 2.22
C HIS A 234 -4.02 4.32 3.20
N ASN A 235 -3.08 5.06 3.79
CA ASN A 235 -3.40 6.18 4.68
C ASN A 235 -3.93 7.37 3.91
N ALA A 236 -3.40 7.66 2.71
CA ALA A 236 -3.97 8.69 1.85
C ALA A 236 -5.43 8.39 1.47
N TYR A 237 -5.78 7.12 1.25
CA TYR A 237 -7.19 6.72 1.09
C TYR A 237 -8.01 6.97 2.36
N ILE A 238 -7.52 6.54 3.53
CA ILE A 238 -8.20 6.73 4.82
C ILE A 238 -8.43 8.22 5.10
N ASP A 239 -7.42 9.07 4.90
CA ASP A 239 -7.48 10.53 5.06
C ASP A 239 -8.50 11.17 4.10
N ALA A 240 -8.73 10.54 2.94
CA ALA A 240 -9.77 10.92 1.99
C ALA A 240 -11.16 10.32 2.29
N GLY A 241 -11.31 9.60 3.40
CA GLY A 241 -12.56 8.95 3.83
C GLY A 241 -12.85 7.62 3.15
N ILE A 242 -11.85 6.98 2.54
CA ILE A 242 -11.96 5.71 1.82
C ILE A 242 -11.28 4.61 2.66
N PRO A 243 -12.02 3.60 3.16
CA PRO A 243 -11.42 2.48 3.88
C PRO A 243 -10.39 1.74 3.00
N SER A 244 -9.20 1.52 3.55
CA SER A 244 -8.09 0.87 2.85
C SER A 244 -7.16 0.12 3.80
N PHE A 245 -6.49 -0.90 3.29
CA PHE A 245 -5.48 -1.69 3.99
C PHE A 245 -4.47 -2.27 2.98
N THR A 246 -3.38 -2.83 3.50
CA THR A 246 -2.29 -3.38 2.70
C THR A 246 -2.16 -4.89 2.89
N PRO A 247 -2.44 -5.69 1.85
CA PRO A 247 -2.02 -7.09 1.79
C PRO A 247 -0.57 -7.24 1.34
N GLU A 248 0.16 -8.13 2.00
CA GLU A 248 1.59 -8.38 1.78
C GLU A 248 1.81 -9.76 1.18
N VAL A 249 2.07 -9.81 -0.13
CA VAL A 249 2.10 -11.04 -0.94
C VAL A 249 3.50 -11.62 -1.03
N GLY A 250 4.11 -11.87 0.12
CA GLY A 250 5.36 -12.61 0.22
C GLY A 250 6.57 -11.76 -0.17
N VAL A 251 7.48 -12.35 -0.94
CA VAL A 251 8.84 -11.81 -1.13
C VAL A 251 8.96 -10.87 -2.32
N ALA A 252 9.90 -9.92 -2.25
CA ALA A 252 10.27 -9.07 -3.39
C ALA A 252 11.00 -9.87 -4.49
N ARG A 253 10.95 -9.35 -5.72
CA ARG A 253 11.67 -9.78 -6.94
C ARG A 253 11.43 -11.21 -7.42
N ARG A 254 10.72 -12.03 -6.65
CA ARG A 254 10.29 -13.38 -7.04
C ARG A 254 8.77 -13.40 -7.09
N LEU A 255 8.25 -14.15 -8.06
CA LEU A 255 6.83 -14.40 -8.17
C LEU A 255 6.46 -15.57 -7.25
N ASP A 256 5.70 -15.31 -6.20
CA ASP A 256 5.22 -16.32 -5.26
C ASP A 256 3.83 -16.82 -5.68
N LEU A 257 3.84 -17.87 -6.50
CA LEU A 257 2.61 -18.50 -7.01
C LEU A 257 1.87 -19.31 -5.94
N ASP A 258 2.56 -19.77 -4.90
CA ASP A 258 1.94 -20.55 -3.82
C ASP A 258 1.14 -19.65 -2.86
N MET A 259 1.58 -18.41 -2.69
CA MET A 259 0.91 -17.43 -1.84
C MET A 259 -0.23 -16.68 -2.54
N THR A 260 -0.14 -16.48 -3.86
CA THR A 260 -1.14 -15.78 -4.67
C THR A 260 -2.60 -16.23 -4.41
N PRO A 261 -2.93 -17.54 -4.34
CA PRO A 261 -4.29 -18.00 -4.11
C PRO A 261 -4.94 -17.51 -2.81
N ILE A 262 -4.17 -17.29 -1.75
CA ILE A 262 -4.67 -16.78 -0.45
C ILE A 262 -5.29 -15.40 -0.65
N PHE A 263 -4.56 -14.52 -1.34
CA PHE A 263 -4.97 -13.15 -1.58
C PHE A 263 -6.06 -13.04 -2.64
N VAL A 264 -6.03 -13.91 -3.66
CA VAL A 264 -7.13 -14.02 -4.63
C VAL A 264 -8.43 -14.42 -3.93
N GLU A 265 -8.41 -15.46 -3.09
CA GLU A 265 -9.61 -15.91 -2.36
C GLU A 265 -10.17 -14.82 -1.46
N GLY A 266 -9.33 -14.16 -0.67
CA GLY A 266 -9.76 -13.09 0.21
C GLY A 266 -10.32 -11.86 -0.53
N THR A 267 -9.71 -11.48 -1.66
CA THR A 267 -10.22 -10.36 -2.49
C THR A 267 -11.57 -10.70 -3.09
N MET A 268 -11.76 -11.94 -3.54
CA MET A 268 -13.07 -12.41 -4.00
C MET A 268 -14.09 -12.46 -2.87
N ASN A 269 -13.69 -12.74 -1.63
CA ASN A 269 -14.56 -12.65 -0.46
C ASN A 269 -14.99 -11.20 -0.16
N VAL A 270 -14.08 -10.23 -0.28
CA VAL A 270 -14.43 -8.79 -0.20
C VAL A 270 -15.47 -8.43 -1.24
N PHE A 271 -15.27 -8.85 -2.50
CA PHE A 271 -16.23 -8.58 -3.57
C PHE A 271 -17.61 -9.19 -3.31
N LYS A 272 -17.68 -10.39 -2.74
CA LYS A 272 -18.94 -11.04 -2.36
C LYS A 272 -19.60 -10.32 -1.19
N HIS A 273 -18.82 -9.98 -0.17
CA HIS A 273 -19.32 -9.29 1.02
C HIS A 273 -19.98 -7.95 0.68
N TYR A 274 -19.35 -7.15 -0.20
CA TYR A 274 -19.86 -5.85 -0.63
C TYR A 274 -20.80 -5.92 -1.85
N GLY A 275 -21.24 -7.12 -2.25
CA GLY A 275 -22.26 -7.31 -3.29
C GLY A 275 -21.80 -7.00 -4.72
N VAL A 276 -20.48 -6.92 -4.96
CA VAL A 276 -19.91 -6.73 -6.30
C VAL A 276 -20.04 -8.01 -7.14
N MET A 277 -19.84 -9.16 -6.50
CA MET A 277 -19.98 -10.48 -7.11
C MET A 277 -20.96 -11.34 -6.30
N PRO A 278 -21.77 -12.19 -6.95
CA PRO A 278 -22.56 -13.19 -6.22
C PRO A 278 -21.67 -14.35 -5.71
N GLY A 279 -22.17 -15.09 -4.73
CA GLY A 279 -21.57 -16.36 -4.27
C GLY A 279 -21.28 -16.40 -2.78
N ALA A 280 -21.00 -17.61 -2.28
CA ALA A 280 -20.64 -17.81 -0.88
C ALA A 280 -19.21 -17.34 -0.59
N ILE A 281 -19.01 -16.76 0.60
CA ILE A 281 -17.68 -16.43 1.14
C ILE A 281 -16.91 -17.74 1.36
N GLY A 282 -15.65 -17.77 0.92
CA GLY A 282 -14.73 -18.90 1.09
C GLY A 282 -14.07 -18.88 2.47
N ARG A 283 -12.83 -19.34 2.54
CA ARG A 283 -12.03 -19.31 3.77
C ARG A 283 -11.69 -17.87 4.17
N THR A 284 -11.61 -17.64 5.46
CA THR A 284 -11.39 -16.35 6.11
C THR A 284 -10.25 -16.44 7.11
N ALA A 285 -9.94 -15.33 7.78
CA ALA A 285 -8.85 -15.26 8.76
C ALA A 285 -9.11 -16.21 9.94
N VAL A 286 -10.38 -16.50 10.25
CA VAL A 286 -10.77 -17.48 11.26
C VAL A 286 -10.31 -18.89 10.86
N ASP A 287 -10.54 -19.29 9.62
CA ASP A 287 -10.14 -20.60 9.10
C ASP A 287 -8.62 -20.79 9.08
N ALA A 288 -7.88 -19.69 8.96
CA ALA A 288 -6.42 -19.66 9.00
C ALA A 288 -5.82 -19.57 10.41
N ASN A 289 -6.64 -19.55 11.47
CA ASN A 289 -6.21 -19.30 12.85
C ASN A 289 -5.34 -18.04 12.99
N VAL A 290 -5.82 -16.93 12.41
CA VAL A 290 -5.06 -15.68 12.32
C VAL A 290 -4.47 -15.22 13.67
N TYR A 291 -3.18 -14.86 13.65
CA TYR A 291 -2.52 -14.13 14.72
C TYR A 291 -2.65 -12.62 14.46
N ILE A 292 -3.18 -11.87 15.43
CA ILE A 292 -3.31 -10.41 15.32
C ILE A 292 -2.29 -9.78 16.25
N GLY A 293 -1.25 -9.14 15.70
CA GLY A 293 -0.26 -8.38 16.45
C GLY A 293 -0.53 -6.88 16.35
N LYS A 294 -0.27 -6.14 17.42
CA LYS A 294 -0.41 -4.67 17.49
C LYS A 294 0.91 -3.93 17.28
N SER A 295 2.02 -4.65 17.25
CA SER A 295 3.35 -4.11 16.99
C SER A 295 4.16 -5.04 16.11
N ALA A 296 5.14 -4.46 15.40
CA ALA A 296 6.26 -5.18 14.81
C ALA A 296 7.53 -4.75 15.55
N VAL A 297 8.13 -5.68 16.28
CA VAL A 297 9.34 -5.44 17.07
C VAL A 297 10.55 -5.84 16.24
N PRO A 298 11.39 -4.90 15.79
CA PRO A 298 12.56 -5.23 14.99
C PRO A 298 13.68 -5.80 15.87
N VAL A 299 14.37 -6.81 15.34
CA VAL A 299 15.71 -7.19 15.78
C VAL A 299 16.68 -6.56 14.80
N LEU A 300 17.51 -5.63 15.28
CA LEU A 300 18.48 -4.91 14.46
C LEU A 300 19.85 -5.55 14.57
N THR A 301 20.58 -5.57 13.46
CA THR A 301 21.99 -5.93 13.46
C THR A 301 22.81 -4.90 14.24
N THR A 302 23.84 -5.34 14.96
CA THR A 302 24.78 -4.47 15.68
C THR A 302 26.18 -4.49 15.06
N HIS A 303 26.44 -5.46 14.19
CA HIS A 303 27.72 -5.69 13.55
C HIS A 303 27.58 -5.81 12.03
N GLY A 304 28.72 -5.62 11.34
CA GLY A 304 28.86 -5.97 9.93
C GLY A 304 29.14 -7.46 9.77
N GLY A 305 28.67 -8.08 8.69
CA GLY A 305 29.06 -9.46 8.33
C GLY A 305 27.93 -10.34 7.81
N PHE A 306 28.21 -11.63 7.75
CA PHE A 306 27.37 -12.69 7.19
C PHE A 306 26.36 -13.21 8.22
N ILE A 307 25.11 -13.30 7.83
CA ILE A 307 23.99 -13.66 8.71
C ILE A 307 23.58 -15.11 8.50
N GLU A 308 23.36 -15.80 9.61
CA GLU A 308 22.70 -17.10 9.70
C GLU A 308 21.40 -16.92 10.50
N VAL A 309 20.25 -17.01 9.83
CA VAL A 309 18.92 -16.95 10.48
C VAL A 309 18.54 -18.35 10.97
N LEU A 310 18.14 -18.46 12.24
CA LEU A 310 17.87 -19.73 12.93
C LEU A 310 16.37 -20.05 13.09
N VAL A 311 15.50 -19.18 12.61
CA VAL A 311 14.04 -19.30 12.69
C VAL A 311 13.40 -19.17 11.31
N LYS A 312 12.13 -19.53 11.20
CA LYS A 312 11.36 -19.46 9.94
C LYS A 312 10.23 -18.43 10.05
N LEU A 313 9.76 -17.93 8.92
CA LEU A 313 8.54 -17.11 8.86
C LEU A 313 7.38 -17.87 9.52
N ASN A 314 6.49 -17.14 10.19
CA ASN A 314 5.37 -17.68 10.99
C ASN A 314 5.78 -18.57 12.18
N ALA A 315 7.07 -18.69 12.52
CA ALA A 315 7.45 -19.36 13.76
C ALA A 315 7.06 -18.51 14.97
N LYS A 316 6.54 -19.15 16.02
CA LYS A 316 6.40 -18.52 17.33
C LYS A 316 7.76 -18.46 18.01
N VAL A 317 8.07 -17.32 18.62
CA VAL A 317 9.32 -17.11 19.37
C VAL A 317 9.03 -16.62 20.78
N THR A 318 9.94 -16.90 21.71
CA THR A 318 9.87 -16.43 23.11
C THR A 318 11.06 -15.53 23.47
N PRO A 319 10.95 -14.63 24.47
CA PRO A 319 12.05 -13.80 24.92
C PRO A 319 13.31 -14.62 25.23
N GLY A 320 14.47 -14.14 24.77
CA GLY A 320 15.76 -14.81 24.95
C GLY A 320 16.02 -15.98 23.99
N GLN A 321 15.03 -16.43 23.20
CA GLN A 321 15.26 -17.42 22.15
C GLN A 321 16.23 -16.85 21.12
N LYS A 322 17.32 -17.58 20.83
CA LYS A 322 18.26 -17.21 19.78
C LYS A 322 17.59 -17.31 18.41
N VAL A 323 17.68 -16.24 17.62
CA VAL A 323 17.01 -16.12 16.32
C VAL A 323 17.99 -16.00 15.15
N ALA A 324 19.23 -15.57 15.40
CA ALA A 324 20.25 -15.44 14.37
C ALA A 324 21.67 -15.35 14.97
N ILE A 325 22.65 -15.64 14.12
CA ILE A 325 24.09 -15.48 14.38
C ILE A 325 24.69 -14.64 13.26
N GLN A 326 25.67 -13.80 13.56
CA GLN A 326 26.42 -13.05 12.55
C GLN A 326 27.92 -13.29 12.67
N ARG A 327 28.58 -13.45 11.52
CA ARG A 327 30.01 -13.75 11.39
C ARG A 327 30.73 -12.70 10.58
N ASN A 328 31.95 -12.35 10.95
CA ASN A 328 32.79 -11.52 10.09
C ASN A 328 33.39 -12.32 8.92
N ALA A 329 34.19 -11.67 8.07
CA ALA A 329 34.83 -12.31 6.92
C ALA A 329 35.87 -13.39 7.27
N PHE A 330 36.33 -13.45 8.52
CA PHE A 330 37.21 -14.51 9.02
C PHE A 330 36.43 -15.72 9.57
N GLY A 331 35.09 -15.66 9.62
CA GLY A 331 34.22 -16.72 10.12
C GLY A 331 33.94 -16.65 11.64
N GLU A 332 34.51 -15.66 12.33
CA GLU A 332 34.34 -15.47 13.77
C GLU A 332 32.92 -15.00 14.08
N VAL A 333 32.30 -15.55 15.14
CA VAL A 333 31.00 -15.05 15.63
C VAL A 333 31.22 -13.66 16.23
N VAL A 334 30.59 -12.65 15.64
CA VAL A 334 30.64 -11.26 16.14
C VAL A 334 29.38 -10.86 16.88
N ALA A 335 28.25 -11.55 16.64
CA ALA A 335 27.01 -11.31 17.36
C ALA A 335 26.09 -12.54 17.38
N GLU A 336 25.32 -12.67 18.46
CA GLU A 336 24.17 -13.54 18.57
C GLU A 336 22.94 -12.71 18.91
N TYR A 337 21.85 -12.92 18.18
CA TYR A 337 20.62 -12.15 18.34
C TYR A 337 19.54 -13.01 18.96
N THR A 338 18.76 -12.42 19.86
CA THR A 338 17.65 -13.08 20.54
C THR A 338 16.35 -12.33 20.32
N SER A 339 15.23 -13.05 20.42
CA SER A 339 13.92 -12.41 20.44
C SER A 339 13.75 -11.59 21.72
N PRO A 340 13.32 -10.32 21.65
CA PRO A 340 13.01 -9.52 22.83
C PRO A 340 11.59 -9.77 23.36
N VAL A 341 10.72 -10.44 22.59
CA VAL A 341 9.28 -10.57 22.88
C VAL A 341 8.76 -11.98 22.61
N ASN A 342 7.57 -12.26 23.12
CA ASN A 342 6.75 -13.35 22.61
C ASN A 342 6.03 -12.85 21.35
N GLY A 343 6.00 -13.65 20.28
CA GLY A 343 5.29 -13.26 19.07
C GLY A 343 5.50 -14.20 17.90
N LEU A 344 5.10 -13.74 16.73
CA LEU A 344 5.19 -14.44 15.45
C LEU A 344 6.25 -13.77 14.57
N VAL A 345 7.18 -14.54 14.00
CA VAL A 345 8.15 -14.00 13.04
C VAL A 345 7.43 -13.52 11.78
N GLY A 346 7.39 -12.20 11.59
CA GLY A 346 6.66 -11.54 10.50
C GLY A 346 7.54 -11.14 9.31
N GLY A 347 8.85 -11.15 9.46
CA GLY A 347 9.77 -10.95 8.34
C GLY A 347 11.19 -11.37 8.71
N LEU A 348 11.97 -11.81 7.73
CA LEU A 348 13.33 -12.31 7.88
C LEU A 348 14.20 -11.75 6.78
N ARG A 349 15.40 -11.30 7.14
CA ARG A 349 16.38 -10.87 6.15
C ARG A 349 16.78 -12.04 5.27
N SER A 350 16.63 -11.85 3.96
CA SER A 350 17.04 -12.82 2.94
C SER A 350 18.47 -12.57 2.46
N ASP A 351 18.93 -11.32 2.54
CA ASP A 351 20.30 -10.97 2.18
C ASP A 351 21.29 -11.49 3.21
N ALA A 352 22.30 -12.22 2.72
CA ALA A 352 23.28 -12.90 3.55
C ALA A 352 24.23 -11.95 4.29
N THR A 353 24.32 -10.66 3.93
CA THR A 353 25.31 -9.71 4.49
C THR A 353 24.66 -8.42 4.97
N SER A 354 24.98 -7.97 6.18
CA SER A 354 24.39 -6.76 6.74
C SER A 354 25.41 -5.82 7.34
N GLU A 355 25.10 -4.53 7.29
CA GLU A 355 25.71 -3.49 8.12
C GLU A 355 24.96 -3.38 9.46
N PRO A 356 25.55 -2.73 10.49
CA PRO A 356 24.84 -2.38 11.72
C PRO A 356 23.60 -1.51 11.47
N GLY A 357 22.55 -1.70 12.28
CA GLY A 357 21.30 -0.93 12.26
C GLY A 357 20.27 -1.41 11.23
N ASN A 358 20.62 -2.36 10.36
CA ASN A 358 19.67 -2.97 9.43
C ASN A 358 18.72 -3.93 10.16
N VAL A 359 17.51 -4.08 9.62
CA VAL A 359 16.51 -5.01 10.15
C VAL A 359 16.91 -6.44 9.79
N LEU A 360 17.13 -7.26 10.81
CA LEU A 360 17.43 -8.69 10.66
C LEU A 360 16.15 -9.51 10.54
N LEU A 361 15.17 -9.18 11.38
CA LEU A 361 13.82 -9.72 11.35
C LEU A 361 12.91 -8.79 12.15
N PHE A 362 11.60 -8.91 11.95
CA PHE A 362 10.63 -8.32 12.85
C PHE A 362 9.67 -9.37 13.38
N ILE A 363 9.23 -9.16 14.61
CA ILE A 363 8.31 -10.05 15.31
C ILE A 363 7.00 -9.31 15.51
N LEU A 364 5.93 -9.85 14.93
CA LEU A 364 4.58 -9.40 15.23
C LEU A 364 4.22 -9.82 16.65
N ALA A 365 3.81 -8.87 17.48
CA ALA A 365 3.53 -9.10 18.89
C ALA A 365 2.34 -8.26 19.39
N ASP A 366 1.78 -8.66 20.52
CA ASP A 366 0.80 -7.85 21.27
C ASP A 366 1.45 -6.74 22.10
N ALA A 367 2.74 -6.91 22.44
CA ALA A 367 3.48 -5.97 23.27
C ALA A 367 3.71 -4.64 22.54
N ALA A 368 3.59 -3.50 23.23
CA ALA A 368 3.99 -2.21 22.65
C ALA A 368 5.50 -2.22 22.28
N PRO A 369 5.96 -1.39 21.32
CA PRO A 369 7.39 -1.20 21.07
C PRO A 369 8.13 -0.87 22.37
N LEU A 370 9.33 -1.43 22.56
CA LEU A 370 10.16 -1.08 23.71
C LEU A 370 10.44 0.42 23.70
N SER A 371 10.31 1.09 24.86
CA SER A 371 10.63 2.51 25.00
C SER A 371 12.07 2.77 24.55
N GLY A 372 12.25 3.44 23.41
CA GLY A 372 13.56 3.77 22.84
C GLY A 372 14.00 2.95 21.63
N SER A 373 13.29 1.90 21.23
CA SER A 373 13.54 1.23 19.93
C SER A 373 12.78 1.95 18.81
N ALA A 374 13.46 2.27 17.70
CA ALA A 374 12.77 2.77 16.51
C ALA A 374 11.75 1.73 16.02
N PRO A 375 10.52 2.12 15.67
CA PRO A 375 9.55 1.20 15.09
C PRO A 375 10.07 0.66 13.75
N TYR A 376 9.70 -0.56 13.39
CA TYR A 376 9.90 -1.01 12.01
C TYR A 376 9.06 -0.13 11.08
N LEU A 377 9.72 0.50 10.10
CA LEU A 377 9.10 1.25 9.03
C LEU A 377 9.36 0.46 7.75
N GLU A 378 8.29 -0.06 7.16
CA GLU A 378 8.30 -0.89 5.94
C GLU A 378 8.89 -0.16 4.72
#